data_AF-A0A1I4R933-F1
#
_entry.id   AF-A0A1I4R933-F1
#
_cell.length_a   1.000
_cell.length_b   1.000
_cell.length_c   1.000
_cell.angle_alpha   90.00
_cell.angle_beta   90.00
_cell.angle_gamma   90.00
#
_symmetry.space_group_name_H-M   'P 1'
#
loop_
_entity.id
_entity.type
_entity.pdbx_description
1 polymer ?
#
loop_
_entity_poly.entity_id
_entity_poly.type
_entity_poly.pdbx_seq_one_letter_code
_entity_poly.pdbx_strand_id
1 'polypeptide(L)'
;MAAKYLTPEQDAQIRRWERWNRNYFIFAFVALTVVLVFSSQLGLSSGENWGSLGVLIAALIAPIIVLQLRLRCPACGHKIGWQAKLMAPDQCKTCGTFLRAKGR
;
A
#
# COMPACT_ATOMS: atom_id res chain seq x y z
N MET A 1 -17.59 -12.14 -21.76
CA MET A 1 -18.16 -11.06 -20.92
C MET A 1 -17.49 -9.76 -21.32
N ALA A 2 -18.24 -8.74 -21.77
CA ALA A 2 -17.65 -7.47 -22.19
C ALA A 2 -16.93 -6.82 -21.01
N ALA A 3 -15.64 -6.49 -21.17
CA ALA A 3 -14.86 -5.85 -20.13
C ALA A 3 -15.47 -4.49 -19.80
N LYS A 4 -15.98 -4.34 -18.58
CA LYS A 4 -16.54 -3.08 -18.09
C LYS A 4 -15.40 -2.21 -17.56
N TYR A 5 -15.51 -0.91 -17.77
CA TYR A 5 -14.65 0.10 -17.15
C TYR A 5 -15.27 0.57 -15.85
N LEU A 6 -14.46 1.13 -14.95
CA LEU A 6 -14.98 1.79 -13.75
C LEU A 6 -15.75 3.07 -14.13
N THR A 7 -16.75 3.39 -13.31
CA THR A 7 -17.35 4.73 -13.31
C THR A 7 -16.34 5.76 -12.80
N PRO A 8 -16.51 7.05 -13.15
CA PRO A 8 -15.62 8.12 -12.68
C PRO A 8 -15.51 8.18 -11.15
N GLU A 9 -16.60 7.92 -10.41
CA GLU A 9 -16.55 7.93 -8.94
C GLU A 9 -15.72 6.77 -8.39
N GLN A 10 -15.82 5.58 -9.00
CA GLN A 10 -15.06 4.41 -8.60
C GLN A 10 -13.57 4.53 -8.92
N ASP A 11 -13.20 5.11 -10.08
CA ASP A 11 -11.79 5.42 -10.38
C ASP A 11 -11.24 6.42 -9.36
N ALA A 12 -11.97 7.49 -9.04
CA ALA A 12 -11.54 8.47 -8.03
C ALA A 12 -11.30 7.84 -6.64
N GLN A 13 -12.11 6.86 -6.24
CA GLN A 13 -11.91 6.12 -5.00
C GLN A 13 -10.58 5.34 -5.00
N ILE A 14 -10.28 4.62 -6.09
CA ILE A 14 -9.01 3.90 -6.23
C ILE A 14 -7.84 4.87 -6.26
N ARG A 15 -7.92 5.99 -6.99
CA ARG A 15 -6.83 6.98 -7.06
C ARG A 15 -6.55 7.65 -5.72
N ARG A 16 -7.58 7.91 -4.91
CA ARG A 16 -7.39 8.39 -3.53
C ARG A 16 -6.62 7.36 -2.72
N TRP A 17 -7.02 6.09 -2.78
CA TRP A 17 -6.31 5.02 -2.09
C TRP A 17 -4.85 4.89 -2.55
N GLU A 18 -4.59 4.94 -3.88
CA GLU A 18 -3.22 4.89 -4.42
C GLU A 18 -2.35 6.05 -3.92
N ARG A 19 -2.92 7.25 -3.83
CA ARG A 19 -2.20 8.43 -3.31
C ARG A 19 -1.84 8.25 -1.83
N TRP A 20 -2.76 7.74 -1.02
CA TRP A 20 -2.49 7.42 0.39
C TRP A 20 -1.43 6.34 0.52
N ASN A 21 -1.55 5.24 -0.24
CA ASN A 21 -0.59 4.14 -0.21
C ASN A 21 0.82 4.60 -0.61
N ARG A 22 0.92 5.39 -1.70
CA ARG A 22 2.20 5.93 -2.18
C ARG A 22 2.83 6.89 -1.18
N ASN A 23 2.05 7.82 -0.63
CA ASN A 23 2.56 8.79 0.34
C ASN A 23 3.03 8.09 1.62
N TYR A 24 2.29 7.09 2.09
CA TYR A 24 2.70 6.29 3.25
C TYR A 24 3.97 5.50 2.96
N PHE A 25 4.09 4.89 1.77
CA PHE A 25 5.30 4.17 1.38
C PHE A 25 6.53 5.09 1.36
N ILE A 26 6.40 6.29 0.79
CA ILE A 26 7.48 7.30 0.78
C ILE A 26 7.84 7.69 2.22
N PHE A 27 6.85 7.95 3.07
CA PHE A 27 7.07 8.26 4.47
C PHE A 27 7.81 7.13 5.21
N ALA A 28 7.35 5.88 5.05
CA ALA A 28 7.96 4.73 5.68
C ALA A 28 9.41 4.50 5.20
N PHE A 29 9.68 4.71 3.91
CA PHE A 29 11.02 4.62 3.34
C PHE A 29 11.96 5.68 3.90
N VAL A 30 11.50 6.94 3.98
CA VAL A 30 12.28 8.04 4.57
C VAL A 30 12.52 7.77 6.06
N ALA A 31 11.51 7.36 6.82
CA ALA A 31 11.64 7.01 8.23
C ALA A 31 12.66 5.88 8.45
N LEU A 32 12.59 4.80 7.66
CA LEU A 32 13.57 3.72 7.69
C LEU A 32 14.98 4.19 7.36
N THR A 33 15.13 5.04 6.36
CA THR A 33 16.44 5.59 5.96
C THR A 33 17.03 6.43 7.09
N VAL A 34 16.23 7.29 7.73
CA VAL A 34 16.65 8.08 8.90
C VAL A 34 17.06 7.15 10.04
N VAL A 35 16.23 6.15 10.37
CA VAL A 35 16.55 5.18 11.42
C VAL A 35 17.86 4.45 11.14
N LEU A 36 18.10 4.02 9.90
CA LEU A 36 19.32 3.32 9.52
C LEU A 36 20.55 4.24 9.58
N VAL A 37 20.48 5.45 9.01
CA VAL A 37 21.59 6.41 8.98
C VAL A 37 21.96 6.89 10.38
N PHE A 38 20.96 7.11 11.24
CA PHE A 38 21.16 7.59 12.59
C PHE A 38 21.16 6.45 13.63
N SER A 39 21.12 5.18 13.22
CA SER A 39 21.08 4.03 14.14
C SER A 39 22.27 4.00 15.11
N SER A 40 23.45 4.40 14.62
CA SER A 40 24.68 4.51 15.42
C SER A 40 24.66 5.67 16.41
N GLN A 41 24.01 6.79 16.05
CA GLN A 41 23.80 7.96 16.94
C GLN A 41 22.68 7.72 17.96
N LEU A 42 21.70 6.89 17.62
CA LEU A 42 20.54 6.55 18.45
C LEU A 42 20.85 5.46 19.50
N GLY A 43 22.08 4.91 19.53
CA GLY A 43 22.46 3.84 20.46
C GLY A 43 21.75 2.50 20.21
N LEU A 44 21.03 2.38 19.09
CA LEU A 44 20.21 1.22 18.71
C LEU A 44 21.05 0.00 18.28
N SER A 45 22.35 0.18 18.04
CA SER A 45 23.28 -0.90 17.68
C SER A 45 24.21 -1.35 18.82
N SER A 46 23.88 -1.02 20.07
CA SER A 46 24.53 -1.68 21.21
C SER A 46 24.03 -3.14 21.26
N GLY A 47 24.95 -4.10 21.22
CA GLY A 47 24.75 -5.51 20.82
C GLY A 47 23.72 -6.37 21.56
N GLU A 48 22.88 -5.79 22.43
CA GLU A 48 21.94 -6.49 23.30
C GLU A 48 20.45 -6.22 22.98
N ASN A 49 20.10 -5.20 22.18
CA ASN A 49 18.71 -4.71 22.13
C ASN A 49 18.13 -4.51 20.71
N TRP A 50 18.08 -5.59 19.92
CA TRP A 50 17.38 -5.62 18.62
C TRP A 50 15.85 -5.48 18.73
N GLY A 51 15.28 -5.57 19.94
CA GLY A 51 13.84 -5.53 20.19
C GLY A 51 13.18 -4.20 19.82
N SER A 52 13.80 -3.06 20.16
CA SER A 52 13.26 -1.73 19.85
C SER A 52 13.27 -1.44 18.34
N LEU A 53 14.33 -1.86 17.65
CA LEU A 53 14.46 -1.74 16.19
C LEU A 53 13.42 -2.61 15.48
N GLY A 54 13.20 -3.84 15.97
CA GLY A 54 12.14 -4.72 15.48
C GLY A 54 10.73 -4.15 15.64
N VAL A 55 10.42 -3.55 16.80
CA VAL A 55 9.12 -2.88 17.04
C VAL A 55 8.93 -1.69 16.10
N LEU A 56 9.98 -0.91 15.86
CA LEU A 56 9.93 0.26 14.99
C LEU A 56 9.72 -0.13 13.52
N ILE A 57 10.41 -1.18 13.05
CA ILE A 57 10.16 -1.78 11.74
C ILE A 57 8.72 -2.30 11.65
N ALA A 58 8.26 -3.06 12.66
CA ALA A 58 6.89 -3.59 12.67
C ALA A 58 5.84 -2.47 12.62
N ALA A 59 6.06 -1.37 13.34
CA ALA A 59 5.18 -0.19 13.32
C ALA A 59 5.15 0.52 11.95
N LEU A 60 6.24 0.46 11.18
CA LEU A 60 6.29 1.00 9.81
C LEU A 60 5.66 0.06 8.77
N ILE A 61 5.83 -1.26 8.94
CA ILE A 61 5.33 -2.25 7.97
C ILE A 61 3.85 -2.58 8.20
N ALA A 62 3.39 -2.68 9.46
CA ALA A 62 2.03 -3.10 9.77
C ALA A 62 0.94 -2.24 9.09
N PRO A 63 1.04 -0.90 9.03
CA PRO A 63 0.05 -0.09 8.34
C PRO A 63 0.04 -0.31 6.82
N ILE A 64 1.17 -0.67 6.20
CA ILE A 64 1.25 -1.06 4.78
C ILE A 64 0.43 -2.32 4.54
N ILE A 65 0.62 -3.33 5.39
CA ILE A 65 -0.13 -4.60 5.31
C ILE A 65 -1.63 -4.34 5.48
N VAL A 66 -2.02 -3.51 6.45
CA VAL A 66 -3.44 -3.17 6.68
C VAL A 66 -4.03 -2.43 5.46
N LEU A 67 -3.32 -1.45 4.91
CA LEU A 67 -3.75 -0.70 3.72
C LEU A 67 -3.92 -1.62 2.50
N GLN A 68 -3.00 -2.56 2.29
CA GLN A 68 -3.09 -3.57 1.24
C GLN A 68 -4.31 -4.48 1.47
N LEU A 69 -4.46 -5.07 2.66
CA LEU A 69 -5.57 -6.00 2.96
C LEU A 69 -6.96 -5.36 2.89
N ARG A 70 -7.07 -4.03 3.10
CA ARG A 70 -8.34 -3.30 3.01
C ARG A 70 -8.77 -2.96 1.59
N LEU A 71 -7.89 -3.10 0.58
CA LEU A 71 -8.25 -2.77 -0.79
C LEU A 71 -9.29 -3.76 -1.35
N ARG A 72 -10.44 -3.23 -1.77
CA ARG A 72 -11.54 -3.97 -2.39
C ARG A 72 -11.82 -3.40 -3.77
N CYS A 73 -12.28 -4.27 -4.68
CA CYS A 73 -12.80 -3.87 -5.96
C CYS A 73 -14.03 -2.98 -5.74
N PRO A 74 -14.09 -1.75 -6.27
CA PRO A 74 -15.29 -0.93 -6.15
C PRO A 74 -16.45 -1.43 -7.03
N ALA A 75 -16.19 -2.32 -8.00
CA ALA A 75 -17.21 -2.90 -8.87
C ALA A 75 -17.83 -4.19 -8.31
N CYS A 76 -17.03 -5.10 -7.73
CA CYS A 76 -17.52 -6.40 -7.23
C CYS A 76 -17.30 -6.63 -5.73
N GLY A 77 -16.67 -5.70 -5.01
CA GLY A 77 -16.39 -5.81 -3.58
C GLY A 77 -15.29 -6.81 -3.20
N HIS A 78 -14.75 -7.57 -4.16
CA HIS A 78 -13.73 -8.59 -3.89
C HIS A 78 -12.42 -7.97 -3.39
N LYS A 79 -11.75 -8.61 -2.42
CA LYS A 79 -10.48 -8.11 -1.88
C LYS A 79 -9.37 -8.25 -2.93
N ILE A 80 -8.77 -7.15 -3.34
CA ILE A 80 -7.67 -7.10 -4.32
C ILE A 80 -6.31 -6.93 -3.63
N GLY A 81 -6.28 -6.86 -2.29
CA GLY A 81 -5.10 -6.49 -1.51
C GLY A 81 -3.81 -7.25 -1.81
N TRP A 82 -3.89 -8.54 -2.15
CA TRP A 82 -2.72 -9.34 -2.52
C TRP A 82 -2.25 -9.16 -3.98
N GLN A 83 -3.10 -8.61 -4.86
CA GLN A 83 -2.73 -8.25 -6.24
C GLN A 83 -2.16 -6.84 -6.31
N ALA A 84 -2.52 -5.96 -5.39
CA ALA A 84 -2.01 -4.60 -5.30
C ALA A 84 -0.70 -4.55 -4.49
N LYS A 85 0.43 -4.93 -5.10
CA LYS A 85 1.75 -4.85 -4.46
C LYS A 85 2.17 -3.40 -4.15
N LEU A 86 1.79 -2.42 -4.97
CA LEU A 86 2.04 -0.98 -4.76
C LEU A 86 1.03 -0.08 -5.50
N MET A 87 0.60 -0.50 -6.69
CA MET A 87 -0.47 0.11 -7.49
C MET A 87 -1.67 -0.84 -7.59
N ALA A 88 -2.86 -0.30 -7.88
CA ALA A 88 -4.01 -1.14 -8.20
C ALA A 88 -3.72 -1.90 -9.52
N PRO A 89 -4.09 -3.19 -9.63
CA PRO A 89 -3.89 -3.94 -10.86
C PRO A 89 -4.74 -3.38 -12.00
N ASP A 90 -4.34 -3.56 -13.26
CA ASP A 90 -5.10 -3.03 -14.40
C ASP A 90 -6.50 -3.64 -14.52
N GLN A 91 -6.68 -4.89 -14.10
CA GLN A 91 -7.93 -5.62 -14.19
C GLN A 91 -8.19 -6.45 -12.92
N CYS A 92 -9.45 -6.49 -12.48
CA CYS A 92 -9.87 -7.40 -11.41
C CYS A 92 -10.03 -8.82 -11.95
N LYS A 93 -9.35 -9.81 -11.37
CA LYS A 93 -9.47 -11.23 -11.78
C LYS A 93 -10.86 -11.84 -11.54
N THR A 94 -11.63 -11.30 -10.60
CA THR A 94 -12.95 -11.85 -10.24
C THR A 94 -14.05 -11.39 -11.18
N CYS A 95 -14.08 -10.09 -11.52
CA CYS A 95 -15.14 -9.53 -12.35
C CYS A 95 -14.68 -9.11 -13.75
N GLY A 96 -13.38 -9.20 -14.07
CA GLY A 96 -12.82 -8.81 -15.36
C GLY A 96 -12.94 -7.30 -15.66
N THR A 97 -13.33 -6.48 -14.68
CA THR A 97 -13.48 -5.03 -14.85
C THR A 97 -12.11 -4.37 -14.85
N PHE A 98 -11.86 -3.49 -15.82
CA PHE A 98 -10.65 -2.66 -15.85
C PHE A 98 -10.73 -1.62 -14.73
N LEU A 99 -9.71 -1.55 -13.87
CA LEU A 99 -9.66 -0.59 -12.75
C LEU A 99 -9.22 0.81 -13.22
N ARG A 100 -9.79 1.26 -14.34
CA ARG A 100 -9.61 2.58 -14.95
C ARG A 100 -10.95 3.06 -15.48
N ALA A 101 -11.16 4.37 -15.49
CA ALA A 101 -12.31 4.98 -16.14
C ALA A 101 -12.20 4.87 -17.68
N LYS A 102 -13.35 4.80 -18.37
CA LYS A 102 -13.38 4.79 -19.84
C LYS A 102 -12.93 6.15 -20.37
N GLY A 103 -11.84 6.19 -21.16
CA GLY A 103 -11.34 7.41 -21.81
C GLY A 103 -10.07 8.00 -21.22
N ARG A 104 -9.24 7.22 -20.51
CA ARG A 104 -7.99 7.69 -19.89
C ARG A 104 -6.82 6.71 -20.00
#